data_AF-A0A522JSL5-F1
#
_entry.id   AF-A0A522JSL5-F1
#
_cell.length_a   1.000
_cell.length_b   1.000
_cell.length_c   1.000
_cell.angle_alpha   90.00
_cell.angle_beta   90.00
_cell.angle_gamma   90.00
#
_symmetry.space_group_name_H-M   'P 1'
#
loop_
_entity.id
_entity.type
_entity.pdbx_description
1 polymer ?
#
loop_
_entity_poly.entity_id
_entity_poly.type
_entity_poly.pdbx_seq_one_letter_code
_entity_poly.pdbx_strand_id
1 'polypeptide(L)'
;HTGNLQARPDVSLLVAQPEVPGEPVHALPRVTLQGRATTPEVGSEEWQACKSAYLARFPEAESMTKLNDFRFVAITATRGRHVDGFGMARNVHDDEIVSILST
;
A
#
# COMPACT_ATOMS: atom_id res chain seq x y z
N HIS A 1 13.70 -1.39 -0.46
CA HIS A 1 13.63 0.08 -0.34
C HIS A 1 13.78 0.57 1.11
N THR A 2 14.25 -0.27 2.05
CA THR A 2 14.26 -0.02 3.50
C THR A 2 15.04 1.22 3.94
N GLY A 3 16.30 1.39 3.50
CA GLY A 3 17.12 2.53 3.92
C GLY A 3 16.49 3.88 3.54
N ASN A 4 15.84 3.95 2.38
CA ASN A 4 15.14 5.16 1.95
C ASN A 4 13.95 5.48 2.86
N LEU A 5 13.14 4.48 3.22
CA LEU A 5 12.00 4.69 4.12
C LEU A 5 12.43 5.15 5.52
N GLN A 6 13.53 4.59 6.03
CA GLN A 6 14.06 4.98 7.34
C GLN A 6 14.58 6.41 7.34
N ALA A 7 15.21 6.84 6.24
CA ALA A 7 15.71 8.21 6.10
C ALA A 7 14.59 9.22 5.76
N ARG A 8 13.60 8.81 4.96
CA ARG A 8 12.50 9.63 4.47
C ARG A 8 11.21 8.80 4.40
N PRO A 9 10.28 8.99 5.35
CA PRO A 9 9.09 8.16 5.44
C PRO A 9 7.99 8.55 4.45
N ASP A 10 8.13 9.67 3.72
CA ASP A 10 7.14 10.08 2.73
C ASP A 10 7.20 9.14 1.51
N VAL A 11 6.05 8.53 1.19
CA VAL A 11 5.93 7.49 0.17
C VAL A 11 4.81 7.78 -0.82
N SER A 12 4.95 7.18 -2.00
CA SER A 12 3.89 7.08 -3.00
C SER A 12 3.77 5.61 -3.41
N LEU A 13 2.56 5.05 -3.33
CA LEU A 13 2.24 3.69 -3.76
C LEU A 13 1.40 3.74 -5.03
N LEU A 14 1.76 2.96 -6.04
CA LEU A 14 0.92 2.73 -7.21
C LEU A 14 0.25 1.37 -7.07
N VAL A 15 -1.07 1.35 -7.11
CA VAL A 15 -1.87 0.14 -7.29
C VAL A 15 -2.53 0.26 -8.65
N ALA A 16 -2.30 -0.71 -9.53
CA ALA A 16 -2.81 -0.70 -10.89
C ALA A 16 -3.43 -2.04 -11.24
N GLN A 17 -4.47 -2.00 -12.07
CA GLN A 17 -4.97 -3.20 -12.71
C GLN A 17 -3.84 -3.83 -13.56
N PRO A 18 -3.68 -5.15 -13.54
CA PRO A 18 -2.78 -5.85 -14.44
C PRO A 18 -3.11 -5.57 -15.91
N GLU A 19 -2.11 -5.60 -16.77
CA GLU A 19 -2.32 -5.48 -18.21
C GLU A 19 -3.19 -6.63 -18.73
N VAL A 20 -4.13 -6.30 -19.61
CA VAL A 20 -4.95 -7.28 -20.34
C VAL A 20 -4.49 -7.30 -21.79
N PRO A 21 -4.13 -8.48 -22.36
CA PRO A 21 -3.69 -8.58 -23.74
C PRO A 21 -4.71 -7.97 -24.72
N GLY A 22 -4.24 -7.04 -25.56
CA GLY A 22 -5.09 -6.36 -26.56
C GLY A 22 -5.84 -5.13 -26.05
N GLU A 23 -5.80 -4.81 -24.75
CA GLU A 23 -6.39 -3.60 -24.18
C GLU A 23 -5.40 -2.43 -24.13
N PRO A 24 -5.87 -1.17 -24.26
CA PRO A 24 -5.00 0.00 -24.23
C PRO A 24 -4.46 0.26 -22.80
N VAL A 25 -3.16 0.05 -22.62
CA VAL A 25 -2.45 0.22 -21.33
C VAL A 25 -2.61 1.62 -20.70
N HIS A 26 -2.85 2.65 -21.51
CA HIS A 26 -3.00 4.03 -21.02
C HIS A 26 -4.30 4.25 -20.23
N ALA A 27 -5.32 3.43 -20.47
CA ALA A 27 -6.62 3.49 -19.81
C ALA A 27 -6.71 2.61 -18.56
N LEU A 28 -5.67 1.83 -18.22
CA LEU A 28 -5.73 0.90 -17.10
C LEU A 28 -6.07 1.61 -15.78
N PRO A 29 -7.12 1.15 -15.06
CA PRO A 29 -7.46 1.63 -13.74
C PRO A 29 -6.28 1.57 -12.79
N ARG A 30 -6.02 2.67 -12.11
CA ARG A 30 -4.91 2.80 -11.18
C ARG A 30 -5.15 3.90 -10.17
N VAL A 31 -4.64 3.69 -8.97
CA VAL A 31 -4.58 4.71 -7.92
C VAL A 31 -3.13 4.90 -7.48
N THR A 32 -2.70 6.15 -7.41
CA THR A 32 -1.47 6.54 -6.72
C THR A 32 -1.85 7.07 -5.35
N LEU A 33 -1.43 6.42 -4.27
CA LEU A 33 -1.65 6.85 -2.89
C LEU A 33 -0.39 7.51 -2.36
N GLN A 34 -0.52 8.71 -1.78
CA GLN A 34 0.57 9.40 -1.09
C GLN A 34 0.35 9.33 0.41
N GLY A 35 1.43 9.09 1.16
CA GLY A 35 1.33 8.86 2.58
C GLY A 35 2.67 8.84 3.29
N ARG A 36 2.64 8.39 4.53
CA ARG A 36 3.81 8.25 5.38
C ARG A 36 3.96 6.80 5.83
N ALA A 37 5.16 6.27 5.70
CA ALA A 37 5.53 4.94 6.14
C ALA A 37 6.02 4.95 7.59
N THR A 38 5.64 3.93 8.34
CA THR A 38 6.15 3.63 9.68
C THR A 38 6.61 2.17 9.71
N THR A 39 7.55 1.86 10.60
CA THR A 39 7.95 0.48 10.88
C THR A 39 7.55 0.18 12.32
N PRO A 40 6.41 -0.51 12.53
CA PRO A 40 5.95 -0.87 13.87
C PRO A 40 7.01 -1.67 14.64
N GLU A 41 7.11 -1.44 15.94
CA GLU A 41 7.99 -2.21 16.82
C GLU A 41 7.57 -3.68 16.84
N VAL A 42 8.53 -4.59 16.77
CA VAL A 42 8.26 -6.04 16.77
C VAL A 42 7.51 -6.42 18.05
N GLY A 43 6.36 -7.07 17.89
CA GLY A 43 5.50 -7.50 19.00
C GLY A 43 4.46 -6.48 19.45
N SER A 44 4.52 -5.22 18.99
CA SER A 44 3.48 -4.22 19.24
C SER A 44 2.14 -4.62 18.60
N GLU A 45 1.03 -4.02 19.07
CA GLU A 45 -0.31 -4.26 18.50
C GLU A 45 -0.37 -3.96 17.00
N GLU A 46 0.22 -2.84 16.57
CA GLU A 46 0.27 -2.45 15.16
C GLU A 46 1.10 -3.45 14.33
N TRP A 47 2.19 -3.99 14.89
CA TRP A 47 2.97 -5.05 14.24
C TRP A 47 2.16 -6.34 14.09
N GLN A 48 1.42 -6.75 15.12
CA GLN A 48 0.57 -7.95 15.05
C GLN A 48 -0.57 -7.76 14.05
N ALA A 49 -1.17 -6.57 13.99
CA ALA A 49 -2.19 -6.23 13.00
C ALA A 49 -1.63 -6.30 11.58
N CYS A 50 -0.46 -5.69 11.33
CA CYS A 50 0.23 -5.78 10.04
C CYS A 50 0.52 -7.22 9.65
N LYS A 51 1.07 -8.02 10.57
CA LYS A 51 1.38 -9.43 10.35
C LYS A 51 0.13 -10.22 9.99
N SER A 52 -0.94 -10.04 10.75
CA SER A 52 -2.21 -10.75 10.55
C SER A 52 -2.81 -10.42 9.19
N ALA A 53 -2.88 -9.12 8.83
CA ALA A 53 -3.38 -8.68 7.53
C ALA A 53 -2.53 -9.23 6.37
N TYR A 54 -1.20 -9.18 6.48
CA TYR A 54 -0.31 -9.66 5.44
C TYR A 54 -0.40 -11.18 5.24
N LEU A 55 -0.41 -11.96 6.32
CA LEU A 55 -0.47 -13.43 6.25
C LEU A 55 -1.86 -13.96 5.89
N ALA A 56 -2.93 -13.20 6.16
CA ALA A 56 -4.26 -13.53 5.63
C ALA A 56 -4.27 -13.56 4.08
N ARG A 57 -3.46 -12.70 3.45
CA ARG A 57 -3.34 -12.62 1.99
C ARG A 57 -2.24 -13.52 1.41
N PHE A 58 -1.15 -13.72 2.14
CA PHE A 58 0.06 -14.45 1.72
C PHE A 58 0.51 -15.43 2.82
N PRO A 59 -0.23 -16.51 3.07
CA PRO A 59 0.09 -17.46 4.14
C PRO A 59 1.48 -18.10 3.99
N GLU A 60 1.93 -18.32 2.75
CA GLU A 60 3.25 -18.88 2.42
C GLU A 60 4.42 -18.02 2.92
N ALA A 61 4.19 -16.74 3.22
CA ALA A 61 5.21 -15.83 3.70
C ALA A 61 5.54 -16.02 5.20
N GLU A 62 4.83 -16.87 5.95
CA GLU A 62 4.99 -16.98 7.41
C GLU A 62 6.44 -17.25 7.83
N SER A 63 7.15 -18.15 7.13
CA SER A 63 8.55 -18.45 7.41
C SER A 63 9.46 -17.24 7.17
N MET A 64 9.21 -16.46 6.12
CA MET A 64 9.94 -15.23 5.81
C MET A 64 9.75 -14.17 6.90
N THR A 65 8.57 -14.09 7.53
CA THR A 65 8.32 -13.13 8.63
C THR A 65 9.16 -13.39 9.89
N LYS A 66 9.78 -14.58 10.00
CA LYS A 66 10.63 -14.98 11.12
C LYS A 66 12.11 -14.62 10.92
N LEU A 67 12.48 -14.12 9.73
CA LEU A 67 13.83 -13.66 9.46
C LEU A 67 14.11 -12.35 10.20
N ASN A 68 15.29 -12.22 10.81
CA ASN A 68 15.66 -11.08 11.66
C ASN A 68 15.65 -9.73 10.93
N ASP A 69 15.85 -9.75 9.61
CA ASP A 69 15.87 -8.58 8.74
C ASP A 69 14.53 -8.32 8.03
N PHE A 70 13.54 -9.20 8.22
CA PHE A 70 12.19 -8.96 7.75
C PHE A 70 11.47 -7.90 8.60
N ARG A 71 10.70 -7.03 7.95
CA ARG A 71 10.02 -5.91 8.62
C ARG A 71 8.67 -5.68 7.97
N PHE A 72 7.64 -5.46 8.79
CA PHE A 72 6.39 -4.88 8.32
C PHE A 72 6.53 -3.36 8.23
N VAL A 73 5.92 -2.78 7.20
CA VAL A 73 5.84 -1.34 7.00
C VAL A 73 4.37 -0.98 6.91
N ALA A 74 3.89 -0.20 7.85
CA ALA A 74 2.55 0.37 7.80
C ALA A 74 2.59 1.69 7.02
N ILE A 75 1.54 1.97 6.25
CA ILE A 75 1.45 3.18 5.44
C ILE A 75 0.13 3.86 5.73
N THR A 76 0.22 5.08 6.29
CA THR A 76 -0.92 5.97 6.44
C THR A 76 -1.05 6.80 5.17
N ALA A 77 -1.98 6.43 4.30
CA ALA A 77 -2.32 7.21 3.11
C ALA A 77 -3.10 8.47 3.51
N THR A 78 -2.82 9.59 2.84
CA THR A 78 -3.40 10.92 3.17
C THR A 78 -4.09 11.58 1.98
N ARG A 79 -3.78 11.14 0.77
CA ARG A 79 -4.42 11.56 -0.48
C ARG A 79 -4.09 10.58 -1.59
N GLY A 80 -4.89 10.61 -2.64
CA GLY A 80 -4.68 9.77 -3.81
C GLY A 80 -4.98 10.47 -5.12
N ARG A 81 -4.50 9.87 -6.21
CA ARG A 81 -4.88 10.18 -7.58
C ARG A 81 -5.42 8.91 -8.21
N HIS A 82 -6.71 8.89 -8.50
CA HIS A 82 -7.38 7.78 -9.17
C HIS A 82 -7.53 8.09 -10.66
N VAL A 83 -7.20 7.11 -11.50
CA VAL A 83 -7.42 7.11 -12.95
C VAL A 83 -8.21 5.86 -13.28
N ASP A 84 -9.35 6.01 -13.93
CA ASP A 84 -10.28 4.92 -14.28
C ASP A 84 -10.51 4.81 -15.80
N GLY A 85 -9.58 5.35 -16.59
CA GLY A 85 -9.67 5.41 -18.04
C GLY A 85 -9.32 6.78 -18.62
N PHE A 86 -9.54 6.91 -19.93
CA PHE A 86 -9.26 8.17 -20.64
C PHE A 86 -10.15 9.30 -20.13
N GLY A 87 -9.53 10.42 -19.75
CA GLY A 87 -10.24 11.60 -19.23
C GLY A 87 -10.85 11.42 -17.84
N MET A 88 -10.78 10.22 -17.25
CA MET A 88 -11.39 9.89 -15.96
C MET A 88 -10.32 9.88 -14.86
N ALA A 89 -9.90 11.07 -14.44
CA ALA A 89 -8.92 11.22 -13.36
C ALA A 89 -9.43 12.16 -12.27
N ARG A 90 -9.38 11.72 -11.01
CA ARG A 90 -9.79 12.53 -9.86
C ARG A 90 -8.82 12.40 -8.69
N ASN A 91 -8.83 13.42 -7.84
CA ASN A 91 -8.18 13.32 -6.54
C ASN A 91 -9.07 12.48 -5.60
N VAL A 92 -8.43 11.76 -4.69
CA VAL A 92 -9.05 11.04 -3.58
C VAL A 92 -8.56 11.73 -2.31
N HIS A 93 -9.49 12.21 -1.50
CA HIS A 93 -9.18 12.95 -0.28
C HIS A 93 -9.07 11.99 0.92
N ASP A 94 -8.49 12.49 2.01
CA ASP A 94 -8.16 11.71 3.21
C ASP A 94 -9.40 11.03 3.82
N ASP A 95 -10.52 11.76 3.91
CA ASP A 95 -11.80 11.27 4.41
C ASP A 95 -12.33 10.08 3.61
N GLU A 96 -12.24 10.14 2.29
CA GLU A 96 -12.62 9.04 1.41
C GLU A 96 -11.69 7.83 1.59
N ILE A 97 -10.38 8.07 1.70
CA ILE A 97 -9.39 7.00 1.96
C ILE A 97 -9.70 6.30 3.28
N VAL A 98 -9.91 7.06 4.36
CA VAL A 98 -10.24 6.52 5.67
C VAL A 98 -11.54 5.72 5.61
N SER A 99 -12.57 6.24 4.93
CA SER A 99 -13.85 5.53 4.77
C SER A 99 -13.69 4.19 4.05
N ILE A 100 -12.86 4.11 3.01
CA ILE A 100 -12.64 2.88 2.23
C ILE A 100 -11.82 1.86 3.02
N LEU A 101 -10.78 2.31 3.74
CA LEU A 101 -9.85 1.42 4.44
C LEU A 101 -10.34 0.94 5.81
N SER A 102 -11.39 1.56 6.36
CA SER A 102 -11.97 1.16 7.66
C SER A 102 -13.05 0.08 7.54
N THR A 103 -13.29 -0.45 6.33
CA THR A 103 -14.28 -1.50 6.03
C THR A 103 -13.63 -2.87 6.01
#